data_AF-A0A9E2Q9S6-F1
#
_entry.id   AF-A0A9E2Q9S6-F1
#
_cell.length_a   1.000
_cell.length_b   1.000
_cell.length_c   1.000
_cell.angle_alpha   90.00
_cell.angle_beta   90.00
_cell.angle_gamma   90.00
#
_symmetry.space_group_name_H-M   'P 1'
#
loop_
_entity.id
_entity.type
_entity.pdbx_description
1 polymer ?
#
loop_
_entity_poly.entity_id
_entity_poly.type
_entity_poly.pdbx_seq_one_letter_code
_entity_poly.pdbx_strand_id
1 'polypeptide(L)'
;MANKKTDSITRSYDYRLPKEVLADCLRTLDFLLPAENNLIESLWSEDFLKQLKSNRNTKQVWKWLEPQLERPEEVPSRVWRGVLEQAGRILKTQADKQDLF
;
A
#
# COMPACT_ATOMS: atom_id res chain seq x y z
N MET A 1 43.53 13.92 3.36
CA MET A 1 42.56 12.96 3.93
C MET A 1 41.91 12.22 2.77
N ALA A 2 42.22 10.93 2.58
CA ALA A 2 41.78 10.15 1.43
C ALA A 2 40.36 9.62 1.64
N ASN A 3 39.46 9.94 0.72
CA ASN A 3 38.07 9.50 0.72
C ASN A 3 38.01 8.04 0.23
N LYS A 4 37.83 7.07 1.13
CA LYS A 4 37.62 5.67 0.77
C LYS A 4 36.23 5.52 0.13
N LYS A 5 36.16 5.50 -1.21
CA LYS A 5 34.98 4.98 -1.91
C LYS A 5 34.81 3.52 -1.52
N THR A 6 33.68 3.22 -0.91
CA THR A 6 33.32 1.84 -0.59
C THR A 6 32.54 1.33 -1.79
N ASP A 7 33.20 0.60 -2.68
CA ASP A 7 32.55 -0.08 -3.79
C ASP A 7 31.70 -1.22 -3.22
N SER A 8 30.42 -0.95 -2.96
CA SER A 8 29.48 -1.99 -2.56
C SER A 8 29.07 -2.78 -3.80
N ILE A 9 29.58 -4.00 -3.92
CA ILE A 9 29.15 -4.93 -4.95
C ILE A 9 27.85 -5.56 -4.46
N THR A 10 26.71 -5.20 -5.07
CA THR A 10 25.44 -5.88 -4.82
C THR A 10 25.49 -7.27 -5.44
N ARG A 11 25.74 -8.30 -4.61
CA ARG A 11 25.58 -9.69 -5.00
C ARG A 11 24.10 -10.06 -4.91
N SER A 12 23.34 -9.91 -5.99
CA SER A 12 22.00 -10.49 -6.09
C SER A 12 22.16 -11.99 -6.30
N TYR A 13 21.81 -12.77 -5.30
CA TYR A 13 21.64 -14.21 -5.48
C TYR A 13 20.27 -14.48 -6.08
N ASP A 14 20.16 -15.42 -7.02
CA ASP A 14 18.89 -15.93 -7.55
C ASP A 14 18.18 -16.85 -6.54
N TYR A 15 18.11 -16.45 -5.27
CA TYR A 15 17.29 -17.15 -4.30
C TYR A 15 15.83 -16.78 -4.56
N ARG A 16 15.14 -17.67 -5.29
CA ARG A 16 13.69 -17.64 -5.37
C ARG A 16 13.11 -18.34 -4.15
N LEU A 17 12.00 -17.81 -3.64
CA LEU A 17 11.18 -18.55 -2.69
C LEU A 17 10.81 -19.90 -3.31
N PRO A 18 10.82 -20.99 -2.52
CA PRO A 18 10.25 -22.26 -2.94
C PRO A 18 8.83 -22.03 -3.48
N LYS A 19 8.46 -22.75 -4.55
CA LYS A 19 7.21 -22.51 -5.28
C LYS A 19 5.99 -22.64 -4.37
N GLU A 20 6.08 -23.53 -3.39
CA GLU A 20 5.06 -23.81 -2.38
C GLU A 20 4.83 -22.58 -1.50
N VAL A 21 5.90 -21.97 -1.00
CA VAL A 21 5.83 -20.75 -0.18
C VAL A 21 5.36 -19.56 -1.01
N LEU A 22 5.78 -19.46 -2.27
CA LEU A 22 5.28 -18.42 -3.18
C LEU A 22 3.76 -18.56 -3.38
N ALA A 23 3.25 -19.78 -3.59
CA ALA A 23 1.82 -20.03 -3.72
C ALA A 23 1.05 -19.65 -2.44
N ASP A 24 1.61 -19.95 -1.26
CA ASP A 24 1.05 -19.51 0.03
C ASP A 24 1.01 -17.98 0.17
N CYS A 25 2.09 -17.31 -0.23
CA CYS A 25 2.13 -15.85 -0.22
C CYS A 25 1.07 -15.24 -1.16
N LEU A 26 0.89 -15.81 -2.35
CA LEU A 26 -0.13 -15.36 -3.30
C LEU A 26 -1.56 -15.60 -2.76
N ARG A 27 -1.82 -16.76 -2.14
CA ARG A 27 -3.11 -17.03 -1.47
C ARG A 27 -3.42 -16.03 -0.36
N THR A 28 -2.39 -15.53 0.32
CA THR A 28 -2.54 -14.49 1.35
C THR A 28 -2.99 -13.17 0.73
N LEU A 29 -2.57 -12.85 -0.49
CA LEU A 29 -3.06 -11.66 -1.22
C LEU A 29 -4.54 -11.83 -1.60
N ASP A 30 -4.93 -13.00 -2.07
CA ASP A 30 -6.33 -13.28 -2.42
C ASP A 30 -7.26 -13.15 -1.20
N PHE A 31 -6.79 -13.52 -0.01
CA PHE A 31 -7.52 -13.33 1.24
C PHE A 31 -7.75 -11.86 1.60
N LEU A 32 -6.83 -10.97 1.20
CA LEU A 32 -6.90 -9.54 1.54
C LEU A 32 -7.70 -8.73 0.52
N LEU A 33 -7.91 -9.24 -0.70
CA LEU A 33 -8.68 -8.57 -1.74
C LEU A 33 -10.09 -8.14 -1.31
N PRO A 34 -10.90 -8.96 -0.60
CA PRO A 34 -12.20 -8.51 -0.11
C PRO A 34 -12.08 -7.33 0.86
N ALA A 35 -11.07 -7.35 1.75
CA ALA A 35 -10.85 -6.26 2.69
C ALA A 35 -10.42 -4.96 1.98
N GLU A 36 -9.56 -5.07 0.96
CA GLU A 36 -9.19 -3.95 0.10
C GLU A 36 -10.40 -3.39 -0.66
N ASN A 37 -11.22 -4.23 -1.28
CA ASN A 37 -12.40 -3.79 -2.03
C ASN A 37 -13.43 -3.12 -1.13
N ASN A 38 -13.76 -3.73 0.02
CA ASN A 38 -14.68 -3.13 0.99
C ASN A 38 -14.17 -1.77 1.48
N LEU A 39 -12.86 -1.65 1.71
CA LEU A 39 -12.25 -0.40 2.11
C LEU A 39 -12.33 0.65 0.98
N ILE A 40 -12.05 0.27 -0.26
CA ILE A 40 -12.17 1.16 -1.41
C ILE A 40 -13.61 1.66 -1.54
N GLU A 41 -14.59 0.76 -1.51
CA GLU A 41 -16.01 1.10 -1.61
C GLU A 41 -16.47 2.04 -0.49
N SER A 42 -16.11 1.75 0.76
CA SER A 42 -16.48 2.60 1.91
C SER A 42 -15.88 4.01 1.85
N LEU A 43 -14.72 4.15 1.20
CA LEU A 43 -14.01 5.43 1.04
C LEU A 43 -14.28 6.09 -0.33
N TRP A 44 -15.11 5.49 -1.18
CA TRP A 44 -15.41 5.98 -2.53
C TRP A 44 -16.46 7.09 -2.50
N SER A 45 -16.14 8.21 -1.87
CA SER A 45 -16.98 9.42 -1.88
C SER A 45 -16.24 10.61 -2.47
N GLU A 46 -16.97 11.51 -3.11
CA GLU A 46 -16.39 12.70 -3.74
C GLU A 46 -15.64 13.58 -2.73
N ASP A 47 -16.20 13.75 -1.53
CA ASP A 47 -15.57 14.52 -0.45
C ASP A 47 -14.26 13.88 0.01
N PHE A 48 -14.23 12.55 0.14
CA PHE A 48 -13.02 11.84 0.54
C PHE A 48 -11.93 11.92 -0.53
N LEU A 49 -12.29 11.77 -1.81
CA LEU A 49 -11.37 11.91 -2.94
C LEU A 49 -10.77 13.33 -3.00
N LYS A 50 -11.56 14.38 -2.74
CA LYS A 50 -11.08 15.77 -2.64
C LYS A 50 -10.10 15.96 -1.48
N GLN A 51 -10.37 15.37 -0.31
CA GLN A 51 -9.47 15.42 0.84
C GLN A 51 -8.14 14.71 0.56
N LEU A 52 -8.21 13.50 -0.01
CA LEU A 52 -7.05 12.71 -0.38
C LEU A 52 -6.15 13.45 -1.39
N LYS A 53 -6.77 14.11 -2.37
CA LYS A 53 -6.09 14.97 -3.35
C LYS A 53 -5.43 16.19 -2.72
N SER A 54 -6.09 16.81 -1.74
CA SER A 54 -5.52 17.95 -0.99
C SER A 54 -4.31 17.53 -0.15
N ASN A 55 -4.20 16.25 0.21
CA ASN A 55 -3.13 15.69 1.03
C ASN A 55 -2.01 14.99 0.21
N ARG A 56 -1.79 15.44 -1.03
CA ARG A 56 -0.82 14.85 -1.99
C ARG A 56 0.63 14.76 -1.50
N ASN A 57 1.01 15.58 -0.53
CA ASN A 57 2.37 15.64 0.03
C ASN A 57 2.73 14.44 0.91
N THR A 58 1.75 13.64 1.33
CA THR A 58 2.02 12.44 2.11
C THR A 58 2.59 11.34 1.21
N LYS A 59 3.89 11.04 1.38
CA LYS A 59 4.60 10.01 0.59
C LYS A 59 4.02 8.60 0.75
N GLN A 60 3.32 8.33 1.85
CA GLN A 60 2.74 7.04 2.19
C GLN A 60 1.29 7.26 2.59
N VAL A 61 0.36 6.79 1.77
CA VAL A 61 -1.07 7.05 1.95
C VAL A 61 -1.59 6.39 3.23
N TRP A 62 -1.05 5.22 3.58
CA TRP A 62 -1.44 4.54 4.82
C TRP A 62 -1.23 5.39 6.08
N LYS A 63 -0.24 6.30 6.12
CA LYS A 63 -0.01 7.17 7.29
C LYS A 63 -1.13 8.17 7.53
N TRP A 64 -1.79 8.57 6.45
CA TRP A 64 -2.94 9.46 6.55
C TRP A 64 -4.20 8.66 6.89
N LEU A 65 -4.36 7.45 6.34
CA LEU A 65 -5.53 6.60 6.56
C LEU A 65 -5.56 5.90 7.92
N GLU A 66 -4.41 5.43 8.41
CA GLU A 66 -4.30 4.60 9.63
C GLU A 66 -4.92 5.27 10.87
N PRO A 67 -4.75 6.58 11.13
CA PRO A 67 -5.39 7.24 12.27
C PRO A 67 -6.91 7.44 12.13
N GLN A 68 -7.46 7.31 10.93
CA GLN A 68 -8.88 7.57 10.62
C GLN A 68 -9.73 6.30 10.64
N LEU A 69 -9.09 5.13 10.68
CA LEU A 69 -9.73 3.84 10.49
C LEU A 69 -9.35 2.89 11.61
N GLU A 70 -10.34 2.19 12.13
CA GLU A 70 -10.10 1.12 13.09
C GLU A 70 -9.50 -0.09 12.36
N ARG A 71 -8.40 -0.61 12.91
CA ARG A 71 -7.78 -1.84 12.40
C ARG A 71 -8.58 -3.05 12.91
N PRO A 72 -8.99 -3.99 12.04
CA PRO A 72 -9.56 -5.26 12.49
C PRO A 72 -8.60 -6.02 13.40
N GLU A 73 -9.09 -6.58 14.50
CA GLU A 73 -8.26 -7.17 15.55
C GLU A 73 -7.39 -8.32 15.01
N GLU A 74 -7.99 -9.14 14.15
CA GLU A 74 -7.43 -10.32 13.50
C GLU A 74 -6.36 -10.01 12.43
N VAL A 75 -6.25 -8.76 11.97
CA VAL A 75 -5.33 -8.38 10.88
C VAL A 75 -4.05 -7.76 11.46
N PRO A 76 -2.86 -8.38 11.29
CA PRO A 76 -1.61 -7.80 11.80
C PRO A 76 -1.36 -6.37 11.30
N SER A 77 -0.80 -5.51 12.16
CA SER A 77 -0.61 -4.08 11.85
C SER A 77 0.14 -3.81 10.54
N ARG A 78 1.15 -4.63 10.21
CA ARG A 78 1.89 -4.51 8.95
C ARG A 78 1.04 -4.86 7.73
N VAL A 79 0.19 -5.88 7.86
CA VAL A 79 -0.74 -6.29 6.79
C VAL A 79 -1.77 -5.20 6.58
N TRP A 80 -2.33 -4.66 7.67
CA TRP A 80 -3.27 -3.55 7.61
C TRP A 80 -2.71 -2.32 6.90
N ARG A 81 -1.48 -1.90 7.22
CA ARG A 81 -0.81 -0.80 6.50
C ARG A 81 -0.65 -1.08 5.00
N GLY A 82 -0.42 -2.34 4.63
CA GLY A 82 -0.37 -2.77 3.23
C GLY A 82 -1.71 -2.55 2.53
N VAL A 83 -2.79 -3.03 3.13
CA VAL A 83 -4.17 -2.85 2.65
C VAL A 83 -4.50 -1.37 2.48
N LEU A 84 -4.23 -0.55 3.51
CA LEU A 84 -4.45 0.90 3.46
C LEU A 84 -3.64 1.57 2.34
N GLU A 85 -2.37 1.20 2.18
CA GLU A 85 -1.52 1.77 1.13
C GLU A 85 -2.03 1.42 -0.26
N GLN A 86 -2.50 0.18 -0.48
CA GLN A 86 -3.02 -0.23 -1.78
C GLN A 86 -4.35 0.41 -2.12
N ALA A 87 -5.33 0.33 -1.21
CA ALA A 87 -6.62 1.00 -1.38
C ALA A 87 -6.42 2.51 -1.60
N GLY A 88 -5.56 3.13 -0.79
CA GLY A 88 -5.24 4.55 -0.89
C GLY A 88 -4.60 4.95 -2.21
N ARG A 89 -3.74 4.11 -2.81
CA ARG A 89 -3.15 4.37 -4.14
C ARG A 89 -4.18 4.32 -5.26
N ILE A 90 -5.11 3.38 -5.18
CA ILE A 90 -6.21 3.26 -6.14
C ILE A 90 -7.10 4.51 -6.06
N LEU A 91 -7.53 4.87 -4.85
CA LEU A 91 -8.34 6.07 -4.60
C LEU A 91 -7.63 7.35 -5.03
N LYS A 92 -6.33 7.48 -4.79
CA LYS A 92 -5.53 8.63 -5.22
C LYS A 92 -5.48 8.73 -6.74
N THR A 93 -5.26 7.61 -7.42
CA THR A 93 -5.29 7.56 -8.89
C THR A 93 -6.65 7.98 -9.43
N GLN A 94 -7.74 7.60 -8.77
CA GLN A 94 -9.08 8.02 -9.15
C GLN A 94 -9.32 9.51 -8.89
N ALA A 95 -8.91 10.02 -7.73
CA ALA A 95 -9.01 11.44 -7.38
C ALA A 95 -8.23 12.31 -8.39
N ASP A 96 -7.10 11.82 -8.88
CA ASP A 96 -6.31 12.49 -9.92
C ASP A 96 -7.01 12.47 -11.29
N LYS A 97 -7.81 11.42 -11.58
CA LYS A 97 -8.60 11.30 -12.81
C LYS A 97 -9.90 12.10 -12.79
N GLN A 98 -10.49 12.38 -11.63
CA GLN A 98 -11.70 13.20 -11.55
C GLN A 98 -11.52 14.62 -12.10
N ASP A 99 -10.29 15.12 -12.19
CA ASP A 99 -9.97 16.41 -12.84
C ASP A 99 -9.95 16.35 -14.37
N LEU A 100 -10.02 15.16 -14.98
CA LEU A 100 -9.92 14.99 -16.43
C LEU A 100 -11.28 15.15 -17.15
N PHE A 101 -12.38 15.28 -16.40
CA PHE A 101 -13.75 15.44 -16.90
C PHE A 101 -14.46 16.59 -16.19
#